data_AF-A0A849IMI8-F1
#
_entry.id   AF-A0A849IMI8-F1
#
_cell.length_a   1.000
_cell.length_b   1.000
_cell.length_c   1.000
_cell.angle_alpha   90.00
_cell.angle_beta   90.00
_cell.angle_gamma   90.00
#
_symmetry.space_group_name_H-M   'P 1'
#
loop_
_entity.id
_entity.type
_entity.pdbx_description
1 polymer ?
#
loop_
_entity_poly.entity_id
_entity_poly.type
_entity_poly.pdbx_seq_one_letter_code
_entity_poly.pdbx_strand_id
1 'polypeptide(L)'
;MKKRMMFISFAMASAAAFNAAAYDGSQYAGEAKLTVAQAEAVAQKAYPGTIVEEELEHKRGGSGLRYSFDIRAHHITHEVAVDAKTGKLLENSRESGNEDD
;
A
#
# COMPACT_ATOMS: atom_id res chain seq x y z
N MET A 1 -1.08 -7.57 -24.26
CA MET A 1 -1.54 -6.25 -23.78
C MET A 1 -2.17 -6.50 -22.41
N LYS A 2 -1.40 -6.31 -21.34
CA LYS A 2 -1.85 -6.64 -19.98
C LYS A 2 -2.70 -5.46 -19.51
N LYS A 3 -3.97 -5.74 -19.23
CA LYS A 3 -4.99 -4.75 -18.85
C LYS A 3 -4.50 -4.02 -17.60
N ARG A 4 -4.17 -2.73 -17.73
CA ARG A 4 -3.94 -1.87 -16.57
C ARG A 4 -5.30 -1.61 -15.95
N MET A 5 -5.58 -2.34 -14.88
CA MET A 5 -6.81 -2.20 -14.13
C MET A 5 -6.69 -0.92 -13.33
N MET A 6 -7.27 0.15 -13.88
CA MET A 6 -7.59 1.36 -13.14
C MET A 6 -8.67 0.97 -12.12
N PHE A 7 -8.28 0.68 -10.87
CA PHE A 7 -9.24 0.35 -9.83
C PHE A 7 -9.90 1.63 -9.33
N ILE A 8 -11.07 1.90 -9.92
CA ILE A 8 -12.01 2.92 -9.49
C ILE A 8 -12.53 2.54 -8.09
N SER A 9 -12.17 3.36 -7.10
CA SER A 9 -12.99 3.82 -5.98
C SER A 9 -13.88 2.77 -5.28
N PHE A 10 -13.51 2.36 -4.07
CA PHE A 10 -14.47 1.80 -3.11
C PHE A 10 -14.64 2.73 -1.92
N ALA A 11 -15.84 3.29 -1.79
CA ALA A 11 -16.26 3.97 -0.58
C ALA A 11 -16.44 2.92 0.53
N MET A 12 -15.71 3.03 1.65
CA MET A 12 -15.98 2.20 2.82
C MET A 12 -16.29 3.04 4.05
N ALA A 13 -17.56 2.92 4.45
CA ALA A 13 -18.08 3.37 5.72
C ALA A 13 -17.48 2.55 6.88
N SER A 14 -17.32 3.22 8.01
CA SER A 14 -16.81 2.72 9.28
C SER A 14 -17.53 1.46 9.78
N ALA A 15 -16.79 0.38 10.03
CA ALA A 15 -17.07 -0.60 11.06
C ALA A 15 -15.80 -1.40 11.40
N ALA A 16 -15.41 -1.38 12.68
CA ALA A 16 -14.32 -2.20 13.20
C ALA A 16 -14.70 -3.69 13.05
N ALA A 17 -14.00 -4.39 12.16
CA ALA A 17 -13.99 -5.85 12.09
C ALA A 17 -12.66 -6.28 11.49
N PHE A 18 -11.96 -7.18 12.20
CA PHE A 18 -10.73 -7.85 11.78
C PHE A 18 -11.00 -8.67 10.50
N ASN A 19 -11.09 -7.99 9.37
CA ASN A 19 -11.11 -8.61 8.07
C ASN A 19 -9.69 -8.51 7.54
N ALA A 20 -9.05 -9.66 7.34
CA ALA A 20 -8.07 -9.77 6.28
C ALA A 20 -8.84 -9.54 4.96
N ALA A 21 -9.19 -8.28 4.68
CA ALA A 21 -9.60 -7.89 3.35
C ALA A 21 -8.46 -8.33 2.44
N ALA A 22 -8.77 -9.16 1.44
CA ALA A 22 -7.77 -9.64 0.52
C ALA A 22 -7.28 -8.45 -0.30
N TYR A 23 -6.20 -7.82 0.15
CA TYR A 23 -5.45 -6.83 -0.60
C TYR A 23 -4.72 -7.50 -1.78
N ASP A 24 -4.39 -6.72 -2.82
CA ASP A 24 -3.68 -7.30 -3.97
C ASP A 24 -2.31 -7.82 -3.54
N GLY A 25 -1.97 -9.01 -4.02
CA GLY A 25 -0.73 -9.68 -3.62
C GLY A 25 -0.74 -10.31 -2.23
N SER A 26 -1.91 -10.48 -1.60
CA SER A 26 -2.07 -11.29 -0.37
C SER A 26 -1.51 -12.71 -0.48
N GLN A 27 -1.38 -13.27 -1.69
CA GLN A 27 -0.67 -14.53 -1.95
C GLN A 27 0.82 -14.52 -1.51
N TYR A 28 1.45 -13.35 -1.43
CA TYR A 28 2.84 -13.17 -0.96
C TYR A 28 2.94 -12.96 0.55
N ALA A 29 1.82 -12.95 1.29
CA ALA A 29 1.83 -12.70 2.74
C ALA A 29 2.73 -13.69 3.52
N GLY A 30 2.89 -14.91 3.02
CA GLY A 30 3.80 -15.91 3.61
C GLY A 30 5.29 -15.55 3.51
N GLU A 31 5.67 -14.62 2.63
CA GLU A 31 7.05 -14.14 2.50
C GLU A 31 7.34 -12.91 3.38
N ALA A 32 6.30 -12.20 3.82
CA ALA A 32 6.42 -11.01 4.66
C ALA A 32 6.80 -11.40 6.09
N LYS A 33 7.58 -10.53 6.76
CA LYS A 33 7.85 -10.67 8.20
C LYS A 33 6.98 -9.74 9.03
N LEU A 34 6.49 -8.66 8.41
CA LEU A 34 5.54 -7.75 8.99
C LEU A 34 4.14 -8.15 8.54
N THR A 35 3.20 -8.01 9.47
CA THR A 35 1.78 -7.98 9.13
C THR A 35 1.45 -6.67 8.42
N VAL A 36 0.37 -6.66 7.65
CA VAL A 36 -0.07 -5.43 7.01
C VAL A 36 -0.36 -4.31 8.02
N ALA A 37 -1.00 -4.62 9.15
CA ALA A 37 -1.29 -3.64 10.20
C ALA A 37 -0.01 -2.97 10.77
N GLN A 38 1.11 -3.70 10.83
CA GLN A 38 2.39 -3.11 11.24
C GLN A 38 2.93 -2.16 10.18
N ALA A 39 2.78 -2.52 8.90
CA ALA A 39 3.19 -1.67 7.79
C ALA A 39 2.28 -0.43 7.64
N GLU A 40 0.97 -0.57 7.83
CA GLU A 40 0.00 0.54 7.88
C GLU A 40 0.40 1.57 8.95
N ALA A 41 0.79 1.11 10.14
CA ALA A 41 1.22 2.01 11.22
C ALA A 41 2.48 2.80 10.84
N VAL A 42 3.43 2.17 10.12
CA VAL A 42 4.61 2.86 9.59
C VAL A 42 4.21 3.86 8.51
N ALA A 43 3.33 3.46 7.59
CA ALA A 43 2.89 4.29 6.48
C ALA A 43 2.10 5.52 6.96
N GLN A 44 1.14 5.35 7.87
CA GLN A 44 0.37 6.45 8.46
C GLN A 44 1.23 7.40 9.31
N LYS A 45 2.33 6.90 9.90
CA LYS A 45 3.31 7.75 10.57
C LYS A 45 4.11 8.58 9.57
N ALA A 46 4.41 8.04 8.38
CA ALA A 46 5.13 8.74 7.33
C ALA A 46 4.23 9.77 6.61
N TYR A 47 2.96 9.44 6.40
CA TYR A 47 1.96 10.34 5.84
C TYR A 47 0.58 10.09 6.47
N PRO A 48 0.14 10.98 7.39
CA PRO A 48 -1.17 10.84 8.02
C PRO A 48 -2.31 11.07 7.03
N GLY A 49 -3.25 10.15 6.94
CA GLY A 49 -4.41 10.26 6.07
C GLY A 49 -5.27 9.01 6.07
N THR A 50 -6.16 8.90 5.09
CA THR A 50 -6.99 7.71 4.87
C THR A 50 -6.31 6.82 3.84
N ILE A 51 -5.97 5.59 4.22
CA ILE A 51 -5.55 4.56 3.27
C ILE A 51 -6.74 4.25 2.36
N VAL A 52 -6.53 4.37 1.04
CA VAL A 52 -7.55 4.10 0.01
C VAL A 52 -7.19 2.92 -0.88
N GLU A 53 -5.92 2.51 -0.89
CA GLU A 53 -5.43 1.30 -1.56
C GLU A 53 -4.32 0.65 -0.72
N GLU A 54 -4.24 -0.66 -0.80
CA GLU A 54 -3.27 -1.49 -0.10
C GLU A 54 -2.87 -2.65 -1.01
N GLU A 55 -1.57 -2.84 -1.18
CA GLU A 55 -1.00 -3.93 -1.96
C GLU A 55 0.23 -4.53 -1.26
N LEU A 56 0.56 -5.77 -1.59
CA LEU A 56 1.83 -6.41 -1.29
C LEU A 56 2.46 -6.89 -2.59
N GLU A 57 3.61 -6.34 -2.96
CA GLU A 57 4.19 -6.58 -4.28
C GLU A 57 5.70 -6.85 -4.23
N HIS A 58 6.19 -7.61 -5.22
CA HIS A 58 7.61 -7.71 -5.51
C HIS A 58 8.03 -6.57 -6.42
N LYS A 59 8.77 -5.59 -5.87
CA LYS A 59 9.33 -4.47 -6.64
C LYS A 59 10.76 -4.22 -6.18
N ARG A 60 11.63 -3.76 -7.10
CA ARG A 60 13.06 -3.54 -6.81
C ARG A 60 13.22 -2.48 -5.71
N GLY A 61 14.11 -2.76 -4.76
CA GLY A 61 14.38 -1.90 -3.60
C GLY A 61 14.21 -2.68 -2.30
N GLY A 62 14.91 -2.26 -1.25
CA GLY A 62 14.88 -2.96 0.04
C GLY A 62 15.19 -4.46 -0.10
N SER A 63 14.30 -5.29 0.47
CA SER A 63 14.33 -6.75 0.43
C SER A 63 13.63 -7.36 -0.78
N GLY A 64 13.11 -6.54 -1.70
CA GLY A 64 12.40 -6.96 -2.90
C GLY A 64 10.92 -7.31 -2.69
N LEU A 65 10.39 -7.14 -1.47
CA LEU A 65 8.96 -7.30 -1.14
C LEU A 65 8.51 -6.07 -0.32
N ARG A 66 7.44 -5.41 -0.74
CA ARG A 66 6.92 -4.21 -0.07
C ARG A 66 5.41 -4.19 0.05
N TYR A 67 4.93 -3.64 1.15
CA TYR A 67 3.56 -3.11 1.21
C TYR A 67 3.55 -1.75 0.53
N SER A 68 2.56 -1.48 -0.31
CA SER A 68 2.30 -0.15 -0.87
C SER A 68 0.93 0.33 -0.41
N PHE A 69 0.86 1.58 0.03
CA PHE A 69 -0.38 2.21 0.49
C PHE A 69 -0.59 3.51 -0.25
N ASP A 70 -1.73 3.65 -0.91
CA ASP A 70 -2.19 4.96 -1.34
C ASP A 70 -2.89 5.62 -0.17
N ILE A 71 -2.30 6.71 0.31
CA ILE A 71 -2.83 7.45 1.45
C ILE A 71 -3.33 8.81 0.96
N ARG A 72 -4.64 9.03 1.10
CA ARG A 72 -5.29 10.28 0.75
C ARG A 72 -5.37 11.21 1.95
N ALA A 73 -4.85 12.43 1.79
CA ALA A 73 -5.10 13.54 2.70
C ALA A 73 -5.46 14.79 1.89
N HIS A 74 -6.56 15.44 2.28
CA HIS A 74 -7.18 16.51 1.49
C HIS A 74 -7.48 16.05 0.04
N HIS A 75 -6.90 16.72 -0.96
CA HIS A 75 -7.06 16.43 -2.39
C HIS A 75 -5.80 15.82 -3.02
N ILE A 76 -4.89 15.29 -2.20
CA ILE A 76 -3.61 14.72 -2.63
C ILE A 76 -3.53 13.27 -2.13
N THR A 77 -3.21 12.35 -3.03
CA THR A 77 -2.85 10.97 -2.71
C THR A 77 -1.33 10.84 -2.74
N HIS A 78 -0.76 10.12 -1.78
CA HIS A 78 0.64 9.73 -1.77
C HIS A 78 0.75 8.21 -1.84
N GLU A 79 1.63 7.69 -2.68
CA GLU A 79 2.11 6.30 -2.57
C GLU A 79 3.12 6.26 -1.42
N VAL A 80 2.86 5.38 -0.45
CA VAL A 80 3.75 5.14 0.68
C VAL A 80 4.12 3.66 0.73
N ALA A 81 5.37 3.34 0.41
CA ALA A 81 5.87 1.98 0.42
C ALA A 81 6.67 1.64 1.66
N VAL A 82 6.40 0.49 2.27
CA VAL A 82 7.11 -0.05 3.43
C VAL A 82 7.66 -1.43 3.10
N ASP A 83 8.95 -1.65 3.35
CA ASP A 83 9.59 -2.95 3.16
C ASP A 83 8.93 -4.01 4.06
N ALA A 84 8.38 -5.07 3.46
CA ALA A 84 7.55 -6.05 4.16
C ALA A 84 8.37 -7.00 5.08
N LYS A 85 9.70 -6.96 5.01
CA LYS A 85 10.59 -7.81 5.82
C LYS A 85 11.32 -7.04 6.91
N THR A 86 11.51 -5.73 6.74
CA THR A 86 12.34 -4.88 7.60
C THR A 86 11.60 -3.69 8.20
N GLY A 87 10.47 -3.27 7.60
CA GLY A 87 9.68 -2.14 8.06
C GLY A 87 10.27 -0.79 7.67
N LYS A 88 11.31 -0.79 6.84
CA LYS A 88 11.94 0.43 6.34
C LYS A 88 10.98 1.13 5.37
N LEU A 89 10.80 2.43 5.54
CA LEU A 89 10.13 3.27 4.54
C LEU A 89 10.96 3.30 3.25
N LEU A 90 10.35 2.91 2.14
CA LEU A 90 10.96 2.85 0.82
C LEU A 90 10.51 4.01 -0.07
N GLU A 91 9.26 4.44 0.07
CA GLU A 91 8.65 5.49 -0.74
C GLU A 91 7.68 6.33 0.09
N ASN A 92 7.61 7.62 -0.24
CA ASN A 92 6.59 8.56 0.21
C ASN A 92 6.60 9.71 -0.81
N SER A 93 5.85 9.54 -1.88
CA SER A 93 5.82 10.43 -3.02
C SER A 93 4.36 10.78 -3.32
N ARG A 94 4.13 11.97 -3.87
CA ARG A 94 2.80 12.30 -4.38
C ARG A 94 2.49 11.31 -5.50
N GLU A 95 1.33 10.67 -5.43
CA GLU A 95 0.84 9.81 -6.50
C GLU A 95 0.71 10.67 -7.76
N SER A 96 1.61 10.43 -8.70
CA SER A 96 1.63 11.11 -9.97
C SER A 96 1.06 10.12 -10.95
N GLY A 97 -0.19 10.32 -11.37
CA GLY A 97 -0.81 9.48 -12.38
C GLY A 97 -0.01 9.58 -13.68
N ASN A 98 1.03 8.76 -13.81
CA ASN A 98 1.98 8.80 -14.91
C ASN A 98 2.33 7.36 -15.25
N GLU A 99 1.60 6.87 -16.25
CA GLU A 99 2.17 6.38 -17.51
C GLU A 99 3.66 6.00 -17.43
N ASP A 100 3.91 4.72 -17.14
CA ASP A 100 5.21 4.07 -17.34
C ASP A 100 5.83 4.46 -18.70
N ASP A 101 7.08 4.92 -18.70
CA ASP A 101 7.99 4.85 -19.85
C ASP A 101 8.67 3.46 -19.87
#